data_AF-A0A7S4D1N0-F1
#
_entry.id   AF-A0A7S4D1N0-F1
#
_cell.length_a   1.000
_cell.length_b   1.000
_cell.length_c   1.000
_cell.angle_alpha   90.00
_cell.angle_beta   90.00
_cell.angle_gamma   90.00
#
_symmetry.space_group_name_H-M   'P 1'
#
loop_
_entity.id
_entity.type
_entity.pdbx_description
1 polymer ?
#
loop_
_entity_poly.entity_id
_entity_poly.type
_entity_poly.pdbx_seq_one_letter_code
_entity_poly.pdbx_strand_id
1 'polypeptide(L)'
;FFSSMLHAQRQASGDTADIVALLKLGVPLERLEALYGCQEVRAAARRYVKSGKDRQRSTVGQVLITRSVSSKREALEDEQFVTALLASLEEDPDDSLMDPLMLTPMTDPVVLSSGYVVDRTTALHPGGQLRLRQCPFTRVPLEPKVYPVVFLALQIKEWR
;
A
#
# COMPACT_ATOMS: atom_id res chain seq x y z
N PHE A 1 -39.76 -6.87 26.70
CA PHE A 1 -38.55 -7.68 26.44
C PHE A 1 -38.07 -7.61 24.99
N PHE A 2 -38.93 -7.71 23.96
CA PHE A 2 -38.46 -7.55 22.56
C PHE A 2 -38.05 -6.11 22.15
N SER A 3 -38.63 -5.08 22.78
CA SER A 3 -38.34 -3.68 22.42
C SER A 3 -36.98 -3.16 22.92
N SER A 4 -36.42 -3.72 24.00
CA SER A 4 -35.09 -3.32 24.50
C SER A 4 -33.96 -3.95 23.70
N MET A 5 -34.19 -5.14 23.14
CA MET A 5 -33.21 -5.84 22.29
C MET A 5 -33.01 -5.14 20.95
N LEU A 6 -34.10 -4.63 20.35
CA LEU A 6 -34.06 -3.85 19.11
C LEU A 6 -33.40 -2.46 19.27
N HIS A 7 -33.55 -1.82 20.43
CA HIS A 7 -32.85 -0.56 20.72
C HIS A 7 -31.36 -0.75 20.97
N ALA A 8 -30.97 -1.80 21.70
CA ALA A 8 -29.56 -2.15 21.91
C ALA A 8 -28.86 -2.53 20.58
N GLN A 9 -29.53 -3.27 19.70
CA GLN A 9 -28.98 -3.61 18.37
C GLN A 9 -28.85 -2.38 17.45
N ARG A 10 -29.77 -1.41 17.52
CA ARG A 10 -29.67 -0.16 16.74
C ARG A 10 -28.55 0.75 17.26
N GLN A 11 -28.37 0.89 18.56
CA GLN A 11 -27.25 1.64 19.14
C GLN A 11 -25.90 1.01 18.78
N ALA A 12 -25.74 -0.30 18.98
CA ALA A 12 -24.49 -1.01 18.64
C ALA A 12 -24.11 -0.91 17.16
N SER A 13 -25.09 -0.89 16.25
CA SER A 13 -24.84 -0.67 14.81
C SER A 13 -24.41 0.76 14.46
N GLY A 14 -24.91 1.76 15.19
CA GLY A 14 -24.51 3.16 15.03
C GLY A 14 -23.10 3.41 15.57
N ASP A 15 -22.79 2.84 16.74
CA ASP A 15 -21.51 3.01 17.42
C ASP A 15 -20.34 2.46 16.58
N THR A 16 -20.52 1.32 15.91
CA THR A 16 -19.49 0.78 15.00
C THR A 16 -19.26 1.63 13.75
N ALA A 17 -20.31 2.25 13.19
CA ALA A 17 -20.19 3.15 12.05
C ALA A 17 -19.45 4.43 12.44
N ASP A 18 -19.73 4.95 13.64
CA ASP A 18 -19.07 6.13 14.21
C ASP A 18 -17.59 5.86 14.50
N ILE A 19 -17.25 4.71 15.09
CA ILE A 19 -15.84 4.30 15.28
C ILE A 19 -15.10 4.28 13.94
N VAL A 20 -15.69 3.68 12.90
CA VAL A 20 -15.06 3.63 11.57
C VAL A 20 -14.91 5.02 10.96
N ALA A 21 -15.90 5.90 11.13
CA ALA A 21 -15.82 7.28 10.65
C ALA A 21 -14.68 8.04 11.36
N LEU A 22 -14.55 7.88 12.67
CA LEU A 22 -13.49 8.52 13.46
C LEU A 22 -12.10 7.95 13.13
N LEU A 23 -11.99 6.64 12.85
CA LEU A 23 -10.75 6.02 12.37
C LEU A 23 -10.32 6.60 11.02
N LYS A 24 -11.27 6.83 10.10
CA LYS A 24 -10.99 7.50 8.81
C LYS A 24 -10.49 8.94 8.99
N LEU A 25 -10.93 9.62 10.06
CA LEU A 25 -10.47 10.98 10.41
C LEU A 25 -9.11 10.99 11.15
N GLY A 26 -8.50 9.82 11.38
CA GLY A 26 -7.19 9.71 12.04
C GLY A 26 -7.26 9.85 13.57
N VAL A 27 -8.43 9.63 14.18
CA VAL A 27 -8.54 9.63 15.64
C VAL A 27 -7.79 8.43 16.22
N PRO A 28 -6.90 8.63 17.21
CA PRO A 28 -6.06 7.56 17.74
C PRO A 28 -6.90 6.51 18.51
N LEU A 29 -6.49 5.24 18.40
CA LEU A 29 -7.21 4.10 18.97
C LEU A 29 -7.40 4.22 20.48
N GLU A 30 -6.44 4.78 21.24
CA GLU A 30 -6.56 4.97 22.68
C GLU A 30 -7.78 5.81 23.07
N ARG A 31 -8.06 6.86 22.27
CA ARG A 31 -9.18 7.76 22.53
C ARG A 31 -10.50 7.09 22.21
N LEU A 32 -10.55 6.27 21.17
CA LEU A 32 -11.74 5.52 20.81
C LEU A 32 -12.01 4.41 21.83
N GLU A 33 -10.98 3.68 22.27
CA GLU A 33 -11.09 2.64 23.30
C GLU A 33 -11.62 3.21 24.63
N ALA A 34 -11.27 4.46 24.97
CA ALA A 34 -11.78 5.15 26.15
C ALA A 34 -13.27 5.55 26.06
N LEU A 35 -13.79 5.78 24.85
CA LEU A 35 -15.16 6.24 24.61
C LEU A 35 -16.14 5.09 24.33
N TYR A 36 -15.72 4.10 23.55
CA TYR A 36 -16.57 3.02 23.05
C TYR A 36 -16.18 1.64 23.60
N GLY A 37 -15.09 1.56 24.36
CA GLY A 37 -14.61 0.31 24.93
C GLY A 37 -13.65 -0.47 24.02
N CYS A 38 -12.76 -1.22 24.67
CA CYS A 38 -11.61 -1.85 24.03
C CYS A 38 -11.99 -2.95 23.03
N GLN A 39 -12.99 -3.79 23.34
CA GLN A 39 -13.36 -4.92 22.49
C GLN A 39 -14.03 -4.47 21.19
N GLU A 40 -14.97 -3.52 21.28
CA GLU A 40 -15.73 -3.04 20.12
C GLU A 40 -14.83 -2.27 19.16
N VAL A 41 -13.97 -1.40 19.68
CA VAL A 41 -13.01 -0.64 18.86
C VAL A 41 -12.03 -1.54 18.15
N ARG A 42 -11.51 -2.59 18.81
CA ARG A 42 -10.61 -3.56 18.15
C ARG A 42 -11.30 -4.38 17.07
N ALA A 43 -12.53 -4.82 17.31
CA ALA A 43 -13.31 -5.55 16.31
C ALA A 43 -13.62 -4.66 15.09
N ALA A 44 -14.03 -3.41 15.32
CA ALA A 44 -14.30 -2.43 14.28
C ALA A 44 -13.02 -2.06 13.51
N ALA A 45 -11.90 -1.83 14.21
CA ALA A 45 -10.61 -1.51 13.59
C ALA A 45 -10.10 -2.64 12.69
N ARG A 46 -10.21 -3.91 13.13
CA ARG A 46 -9.85 -5.06 12.28
C ARG A 46 -10.70 -5.13 11.01
N ARG A 47 -12.02 -4.95 11.13
CA ARG A 47 -12.93 -4.88 9.97
C ARG A 47 -12.58 -3.71 9.05
N TYR A 48 -12.23 -2.56 9.62
CA TYR A 48 -11.82 -1.38 8.88
C TYR A 48 -10.54 -1.64 8.06
N VAL A 49 -9.52 -2.28 8.64
CA VAL A 49 -8.31 -2.67 7.92
C VAL A 49 -8.61 -3.66 6.79
N LYS A 50 -9.48 -4.66 7.03
CA LYS A 50 -9.89 -5.64 6.01
C LYS A 50 -10.68 -5.05 4.84
N SER A 51 -11.28 -3.88 5.01
CA SER A 51 -12.23 -3.30 4.05
C SER A 51 -11.60 -2.56 2.86
N GLY A 52 -10.27 -2.50 2.74
CA GLY A 52 -9.59 -2.01 1.53
C GLY A 52 -8.24 -1.36 1.78
N LYS A 53 -7.77 -0.57 0.80
CA LYS A 53 -6.45 0.08 0.80
C LYS A 53 -6.59 1.57 1.14
N ASP A 54 -5.95 2.03 2.21
CA ASP A 54 -5.87 3.45 2.62
C ASP A 54 -4.70 3.60 3.63
N ARG A 55 -3.98 4.72 3.58
CA ARG A 55 -2.87 5.06 4.48
C ARG A 55 -3.30 5.11 5.96
N GLN A 56 -4.54 5.51 6.23
CA GLN A 56 -5.06 5.48 7.61
C GLN A 56 -5.25 4.03 8.09
N ARG A 57 -5.62 3.11 7.20
CA ARG A 57 -5.76 1.67 7.53
C ARG A 57 -4.43 1.03 7.84
N SER A 58 -3.37 1.35 7.08
CA SER A 58 -2.03 0.82 7.35
C SER A 58 -1.51 1.30 8.71
N THR A 59 -1.74 2.57 9.04
CA THR A 59 -1.41 3.14 10.36
C THR A 59 -2.15 2.44 11.50
N VAL A 60 -3.47 2.27 11.36
CA VAL A 60 -4.30 1.55 12.34
C VAL A 60 -3.87 0.08 12.47
N GLY A 61 -3.60 -0.59 11.35
CA GLY A 61 -3.14 -1.99 11.31
C GLY A 61 -1.78 -2.18 11.98
N GLN A 62 -0.82 -1.27 11.75
CA GLN A 62 0.46 -1.28 12.46
C GLN A 62 0.27 -1.16 13.96
N VAL A 63 -0.55 -0.19 14.42
CA VAL A 63 -0.84 0.00 15.85
C VAL A 63 -1.48 -1.25 16.47
N LEU A 64 -2.36 -1.96 15.74
CA LEU A 64 -2.95 -3.22 16.20
C LEU A 64 -1.91 -4.34 16.37
N ILE A 65 -0.91 -4.43 15.49
CA ILE A 65 0.16 -5.44 15.58
C ILE A 65 1.15 -5.11 16.69
N THR A 66 1.51 -3.84 16.85
CA THR A 66 2.48 -3.39 17.86
C THR A 66 1.92 -3.52 19.28
N ARG A 67 0.59 -3.44 19.44
CA ARG A 67 -0.07 -3.53 20.74
C ARG A 67 -0.32 -4.96 21.19
N SER A 68 0.37 -5.34 22.26
CA SER A 68 0.24 -6.54 23.11
C SER A 68 0.53 -7.90 22.45
N VAL A 69 1.23 -8.76 23.20
CA VAL A 69 1.71 -10.09 22.75
C VAL A 69 0.57 -11.06 22.41
N SER A 70 -0.56 -10.95 23.11
CA SER A 70 -1.75 -11.79 22.90
C SER A 70 -2.56 -11.39 21.66
N SER A 71 -2.80 -10.08 21.46
CA SER A 71 -3.44 -9.54 20.25
C SER A 71 -2.55 -9.62 19.02
N LYS A 72 -1.22 -9.55 19.19
CA LYS A 72 -0.28 -9.78 18.09
C LYS A 72 -0.38 -11.20 17.55
N ARG A 73 -0.53 -12.21 18.41
CA ARG A 73 -0.69 -13.61 17.97
C ARG A 73 -2.01 -13.82 17.22
N GLU A 74 -3.11 -13.35 17.81
CA GLU A 74 -4.44 -13.44 17.17
C GLU A 74 -4.51 -12.64 15.85
N ALA A 75 -3.87 -11.47 15.76
CA ALA A 75 -3.83 -10.67 14.54
C ALA A 75 -2.93 -11.28 13.45
N LEU A 76 -1.84 -11.97 13.83
CA LEU A 76 -0.98 -12.68 12.89
C LEU A 76 -1.58 -14.02 12.42
N GLU A 77 -2.43 -14.65 13.22
CA GLU A 77 -3.19 -15.86 12.84
C GLU A 77 -4.37 -15.52 11.89
N ASP A 78 -4.78 -14.25 11.83
CA ASP A 78 -5.81 -13.78 10.90
C ASP A 78 -5.20 -13.47 9.52
N GLU A 79 -5.11 -14.49 8.67
CA GLU A 79 -4.54 -14.37 7.32
C GLU A 79 -5.16 -13.23 6.51
N GLN A 80 -6.49 -13.08 6.58
CA GLN A 80 -7.19 -12.02 5.84
C GLN A 80 -6.80 -10.62 6.32
N PHE A 81 -6.56 -10.45 7.62
CA PHE A 81 -6.08 -9.19 8.17
C PHE A 81 -4.65 -8.90 7.69
N VAL A 82 -3.75 -9.88 7.77
CA VAL A 82 -2.35 -9.71 7.34
C VAL A 82 -2.28 -9.40 5.85
N THR A 83 -2.99 -10.16 5.01
CA THR A 83 -3.04 -9.91 3.57
C THR A 83 -3.61 -8.52 3.25
N ALA A 84 -4.69 -8.11 3.92
CA ALA A 84 -5.26 -6.78 3.71
C ALA A 84 -4.30 -5.66 4.16
N LEU A 85 -3.58 -5.85 5.27
CA LEU A 85 -2.59 -4.89 5.75
C LEU A 85 -1.42 -4.77 4.76
N LEU A 86 -0.87 -5.90 4.30
CA LEU A 86 0.19 -5.91 3.28
C LEU A 86 -0.27 -5.22 1.99
N ALA A 87 -1.47 -5.55 1.52
CA ALA A 87 -2.07 -4.92 0.34
C ALA A 87 -2.37 -3.43 0.52
N SER A 88 -2.52 -2.95 1.77
CA SER A 88 -2.69 -1.52 2.08
C SER A 88 -1.36 -0.75 2.22
N LEU A 89 -0.25 -1.48 2.40
CA LEU A 89 1.11 -0.94 2.37
C LEU A 89 1.66 -0.87 0.94
N GLU A 90 1.18 -1.75 0.07
CA GLU A 90 1.44 -1.73 -1.37
C GLU A 90 0.57 -0.65 -2.04
N GLU A 91 0.99 0.61 -1.90
CA GLU A 91 0.55 1.69 -2.79
C GLU A 91 1.26 1.49 -4.13
N ASP A 92 0.48 1.24 -5.19
CA ASP A 92 1.04 1.18 -6.54
C ASP A 92 1.76 2.50 -6.81
N PRO A 93 3.04 2.47 -7.25
CA PRO A 93 3.76 3.71 -7.49
C PRO A 93 3.07 4.51 -8.60
N ASP A 94 3.34 5.81 -8.62
CA ASP A 94 2.99 6.64 -9.77
C ASP A 94 3.52 6.00 -11.07
N ASP A 95 2.75 6.09 -12.15
CA ASP A 95 3.07 5.53 -13.46
C ASP A 95 4.44 6.03 -13.96
N SER A 96 4.87 7.22 -13.52
CA SER A 96 6.19 7.79 -13.82
C SER A 96 7.37 7.00 -13.25
N LEU A 97 7.15 6.19 -12.20
CA LEU A 97 8.16 5.34 -11.56
C LEU A 97 8.13 3.90 -12.09
N MET A 98 7.18 3.57 -12.97
CA MET A 98 6.98 2.25 -13.54
C MET A 98 7.76 2.08 -14.84
N ASP A 99 8.30 0.88 -15.06
CA ASP A 99 8.88 0.51 -16.35
C ASP A 99 7.73 0.36 -17.38
N PRO A 100 7.74 1.14 -18.48
CA PRO A 100 6.63 1.14 -19.44
C PRO A 100 6.52 -0.15 -20.27
N LEU A 101 7.53 -1.02 -20.26
CA LEU A 101 7.52 -2.31 -20.98
C LEU A 101 7.21 -3.47 -20.05
N MET A 102 7.78 -3.46 -18.85
CA MET A 102 7.61 -4.54 -17.88
C MET A 102 6.41 -4.33 -16.96
N LEU A 103 5.88 -3.11 -16.88
CA LEU A 103 4.78 -2.71 -15.98
C LEU A 103 5.09 -3.02 -14.52
N THR A 104 6.35 -2.84 -14.14
CA THR A 104 6.86 -3.06 -12.78
C THR A 104 7.62 -1.84 -12.30
N PRO A 105 7.66 -1.55 -10.99
CA PRO A 105 8.41 -0.41 -10.47
C PRO A 105 9.89 -0.51 -10.88
N MET A 106 10.43 0.57 -11.44
CA MET A 106 11.84 0.59 -11.82
C MET A 106 12.74 0.45 -10.59
N THR A 107 13.94 -0.07 -10.78
CA THR A 107 14.97 -0.14 -9.72
C THR A 107 16.18 0.70 -10.07
N ASP A 108 16.58 0.70 -11.33
CA ASP A 108 17.70 1.47 -11.86
C ASP A 108 17.28 2.11 -13.19
N PRO A 109 16.57 3.25 -13.14
CA PRO A 109 16.03 3.88 -14.33
C PRO A 109 17.15 4.41 -15.23
N VAL A 110 17.08 4.07 -16.51
CA VAL A 110 18.00 4.52 -17.55
C VAL A 110 17.23 5.09 -18.73
N VAL A 111 17.79 6.13 -19.35
CA VAL A 111 17.26 6.72 -20.58
C VAL A 111 17.94 6.09 -21.80
N LEU A 112 17.13 5.64 -22.74
CA LEU A 112 17.55 5.17 -24.06
C LEU A 112 17.95 6.37 -24.93
N SER A 113 18.73 6.14 -25.99
CA SER A 113 19.07 7.18 -26.98
C SER A 113 17.86 7.83 -27.66
N SER A 114 16.69 7.18 -27.64
CA SER A 114 15.42 7.73 -28.10
C SER A 114 14.75 8.70 -27.10
N GLY A 115 15.30 8.86 -25.89
CA GLY A 115 14.76 9.72 -24.83
C GLY A 115 13.76 9.03 -23.89
N TYR A 116 13.40 7.77 -24.13
CA TYR A 116 12.49 7.02 -23.25
C TYR A 116 13.23 6.39 -22.07
N VAL A 117 12.60 6.43 -20.90
CA VAL A 117 13.12 5.86 -19.66
C VAL A 117 12.54 4.46 -19.44
N VAL A 118 13.41 3.52 -19.10
CA VAL A 118 13.08 2.13 -18.75
C VAL A 118 14.01 1.67 -17.63
N ASP A 119 13.75 0.51 -17.02
CA ASP A 119 14.68 -0.10 -16.08
C ASP A 119 15.95 -0.59 -16.81
N ARG A 120 17.10 -0.55 -16.13
CA ARG A 120 18.37 -1.04 -16.70
C ARG A 120 18.27 -2.48 -17.18
N THR A 121 17.58 -3.34 -16.43
CA THR A 121 17.45 -4.76 -16.78
C THR A 121 16.59 -4.95 -18.03
N THR A 122 15.67 -4.02 -18.30
CA THR A 122 14.87 -3.95 -19.52
C THR A 122 15.71 -3.48 -20.71
N ALA A 123 16.57 -2.48 -20.52
CA ALA A 123 17.42 -1.94 -21.59
C ALA A 123 18.62 -2.83 -21.95
N LEU A 124 19.30 -3.39 -20.95
CA LEU A 124 20.62 -4.02 -21.09
C LEU A 124 20.62 -5.50 -20.66
N HIS A 125 21.40 -6.30 -21.38
CA HIS A 125 21.85 -7.61 -20.90
C HIS A 125 22.83 -7.42 -19.73
N PRO A 126 23.07 -8.47 -18.91
CA PRO A 126 24.06 -8.41 -17.82
C PRO A 126 25.46 -7.97 -18.26
N GLY A 127 25.85 -8.21 -19.52
CA GLY A 127 27.11 -7.76 -20.10
C GLY A 127 27.13 -6.31 -20.62
N GLY A 128 26.08 -5.52 -20.37
CA GLY A 128 25.99 -4.12 -20.76
C GLY A 128 25.64 -3.86 -22.23
N GLN A 129 25.34 -4.91 -23.02
CA GLN A 129 24.84 -4.75 -24.38
C GLN A 129 23.34 -4.46 -24.39
N LEU A 130 22.90 -3.60 -25.30
CA LEU A 130 21.47 -3.33 -25.51
C LEU A 130 20.72 -4.62 -25.89
N ARG A 131 19.57 -4.83 -25.23
CA ARG A 131 18.60 -5.88 -25.58
C ARG A 131 17.78 -5.51 -26.81
N LEU A 132 17.63 -4.21 -27.06
CA LEU A 132 16.75 -3.64 -28.07
C LEU A 132 17.59 -3.00 -29.18
N ARG A 133 17.31 -3.36 -30.44
CA ARG A 133 17.95 -2.72 -31.61
C ARG A 133 17.22 -1.46 -32.06
N GLN A 134 15.92 -1.37 -31.78
CA GLN A 134 15.05 -0.26 -32.11
C GLN A 134 14.27 0.14 -30.86
N CYS A 135 13.89 1.41 -30.79
CA CYS A 135 13.05 1.91 -29.72
C CYS A 135 11.66 1.26 -29.84
N PRO A 136 11.12 0.64 -28.77
CA PRO A 136 9.82 -0.02 -28.83
C PRO A 136 8.65 0.98 -28.98
N PHE A 137 8.88 2.26 -28.67
CA PHE A 137 7.88 3.32 -28.76
C PHE A 137 7.89 4.02 -30.13
N THR A 138 9.07 4.38 -30.64
CA THR A 138 9.21 5.17 -31.87
C THR A 138 9.64 4.36 -33.09
N ARG A 139 10.08 3.11 -32.89
CA ARG A 139 10.64 2.21 -33.91
C ARG A 139 11.92 2.71 -34.59
N VAL A 140 12.51 3.80 -34.10
CA VAL A 140 13.78 4.34 -34.58
C VAL A 140 14.94 3.47 -34.07
N PRO A 141 16.02 3.25 -34.85
CA PRO A 141 17.21 2.55 -34.39
C PRO A 141 17.80 3.20 -33.12
N LEU A 142 18.20 2.37 -32.16
CA LEU A 142 18.85 2.83 -30.94
C LEU A 142 20.37 2.87 -31.11
N GLU A 143 20.99 3.96 -30.69
CA GLU A 143 22.43 3.98 -30.43
C GLU A 143 22.75 3.12 -29.20
N PRO A 144 23.93 2.47 -29.13
CA PRO A 144 24.37 1.63 -28.01
C PRO A 144 24.78 2.46 -26.78
N LYS A 145 23.94 3.41 -26.39
CA LYS A 145 24.14 4.32 -25.26
C LYS A 145 22.89 4.32 -24.39
N VAL A 146 23.11 4.20 -23.09
CA VAL A 146 22.10 4.40 -22.06
C VAL A 146 22.70 5.25 -20.96
N TYR A 147 21.88 6.13 -20.38
CA TYR A 147 22.33 7.05 -19.34
C TYR A 147 21.49 6.87 -18.08
N PRO A 148 22.08 6.83 -16.88
CA PRO A 148 21.32 6.70 -15.65
C PRO A 148 20.50 7.97 -15.37
N VAL A 149 19.25 7.79 -14.93
CA VAL A 149 18.36 8.90 -14.54
C VAL A 149 18.38 9.05 -13.02
N VAL A 150 19.42 9.71 -12.52
CA VAL A 150 19.72 9.79 -11.07
C VAL A 150 18.57 10.40 -10.27
N PHE A 151 17.93 11.45 -10.79
CA PHE A 151 16.80 12.09 -10.12
C PHE A 151 15.62 11.12 -9.92
N LEU A 152 15.26 10.37 -10.96
CA LEU A 152 14.17 9.39 -10.89
C LEU A 152 14.53 8.23 -9.93
N ALA A 153 15.80 7.83 -9.90
CA ALA A 153 16.28 6.82 -8.94
C ALA A 153 16.10 7.27 -7.48
N LEU A 154 16.26 8.57 -7.18
CA LEU A 154 15.99 9.13 -5.85
C LEU A 154 14.50 9.08 -5.53
N GLN A 155 13.62 9.46 -6.47
CA GLN A 155 12.17 9.40 -6.27
C GLN A 155 11.67 7.97 -6.05
N ILE A 156 12.18 6.99 -6.80
CA ILE A 156 11.89 5.56 -6.60
C ILE A 156 12.30 5.12 -5.19
N LYS A 157 13.45 5.59 -4.71
CA LYS A 157 13.94 5.27 -3.36
C LYS A 157 13.11 5.92 -2.26
N GLU A 158 12.56 7.10 -2.51
CA GLU A 158 11.65 7.78 -1.57
C GLU A 158 10.28 7.12 -1.50
N TRP A 159 9.81 6.53 -2.61
CA TRP A 159 8.58 5.76 -2.64
C TRP A 159 8.67 4.42 -1.90
N ARG A 160 9.82 3.74 -1.98
CA ARG A 160 10.07 2.46 -1.28
C ARG A 160 10.27 2.62 0.22
#